data_AF-A0A2A3DFE9-F1
#
_entry.id   AF-A0A2A3DFE9-F1
#
_cell.length_a   1.000
_cell.length_b   1.000
_cell.length_c   1.000
_cell.angle_alpha   90.00
_cell.angle_beta   90.00
_cell.angle_gamma   90.00
#
_symmetry.space_group_name_H-M   'P 1'
#
loop_
_entity.id
_entity.type
_entity.pdbx_description
1 polymer ?
#
loop_
_entity_poly.entity_id
_entity_poly.type
_entity_poly.pdbx_seq_one_letter_code
_entity_poly.pdbx_strand_id
1 'polypeptide(L)'
;MKVIDRLIGIGFAALVAIGLYKGPASTPAAASHDDCTDTTMAFVMSLKFVKDRLKAPATASFPWSSLDGVSTTVSGYCQFRVNAYVDSENSFGANLRSHYSMDLRYNQADEMWYAANVVIQ
;
A
#
# COMPACT_ATOMS: atom_id res chain seq x y z
N MET A 1 7.70 -34.06 -28.54
CA MET A 1 8.20 -33.87 -27.18
C MET A 1 8.29 -35.24 -26.53
N LYS A 2 9.50 -35.76 -26.35
CA LYS A 2 9.78 -37.04 -25.68
C LYS A 2 10.15 -36.74 -24.25
N VAL A 3 9.38 -37.21 -23.27
CA VAL A 3 9.99 -37.84 -22.10
C VAL A 3 8.99 -38.86 -21.53
N ILE A 4 9.33 -40.13 -21.70
CA ILE A 4 8.70 -41.30 -21.11
C ILE A 4 9.81 -42.01 -20.34
N ASP A 5 9.48 -42.36 -19.09
CA ASP A 5 10.00 -43.41 -18.21
C ASP A 5 11.47 -43.42 -17.75
N ARG A 6 11.61 -43.70 -16.44
CA ARG A 6 12.26 -44.88 -15.80
C ARG A 6 12.93 -44.46 -14.48
N LEU A 7 12.97 -45.18 -13.36
CA LEU A 7 12.45 -46.46 -12.83
C LEU A 7 12.87 -46.47 -11.33
N ILE A 8 12.07 -47.14 -10.47
CA ILE A 8 12.46 -48.03 -9.36
C ILE A 8 13.56 -47.51 -8.41
N GLY A 9 13.29 -47.17 -7.14
CA GLY A 9 12.72 -48.04 -6.12
C GLY A 9 13.83 -48.48 -5.17
N ILE A 10 13.91 -47.86 -3.99
CA ILE A 10 14.75 -48.33 -2.88
C ILE A 10 13.81 -48.64 -1.72
N GLY A 11 13.60 -49.93 -1.47
CA GLY A 11 13.14 -50.41 -0.17
C GLY A 11 14.34 -50.58 0.75
N PHE A 12 14.24 -50.15 2.00
CA PHE A 12 14.13 -51.03 3.16
C PHE A 12 13.98 -50.17 4.41
N ALA A 13 13.06 -50.60 5.28
CA ALA A 13 12.63 -49.90 6.47
C ALA A 13 13.75 -49.81 7.53
N ALA A 14 13.87 -48.63 8.14
CA ALA A 14 14.35 -48.49 9.51
C ALA A 14 13.25 -47.79 10.31
N LEU A 15 12.63 -48.55 11.21
CA LEU A 15 11.63 -48.09 12.16
C LEU A 15 12.26 -47.19 13.25
N VAL A 16 11.38 -46.45 13.94
CA VAL A 16 11.55 -45.86 15.29
C VAL A 16 12.00 -44.40 15.35
N ALA A 17 11.05 -43.48 15.21
CA ALA A 17 10.46 -42.73 16.33
C ALA A 17 9.49 -41.69 15.76
N ILE A 18 8.18 -41.86 15.99
CA ILE A 18 7.20 -40.80 15.80
C ILE A 18 7.39 -39.80 16.94
N GLY A 19 8.41 -38.95 16.81
CA GLY A 19 8.49 -37.70 17.54
C GLY A 19 7.91 -36.63 16.62
N LEU A 20 6.82 -35.99 17.04
CA LEU A 20 6.31 -34.76 16.44
C LEU A 20 7.46 -33.77 16.32
N TYR A 21 8.10 -33.68 15.15
CA TYR A 21 9.01 -32.58 14.85
C TYR A 21 8.14 -31.34 14.65
N LYS A 22 7.66 -30.77 15.75
CA LYS A 22 7.34 -29.35 15.81
C LYS A 22 8.67 -28.65 15.60
N GLY A 23 9.01 -28.37 14.34
CA GLY A 23 10.05 -27.42 14.02
C GLY A 23 9.83 -26.14 14.86
N PRO A 24 10.90 -25.40 15.21
CA PRO A 24 10.73 -24.20 16.01
C PRO A 24 9.67 -23.35 15.34
N ALA A 25 8.58 -23.10 16.07
CA ALA A 25 7.58 -22.13 15.67
C ALA A 25 8.38 -20.88 15.33
N SER A 26 8.39 -20.51 14.05
CA SER A 26 8.98 -19.26 13.61
C SER A 26 8.13 -18.18 14.25
N THR A 27 8.52 -17.74 15.45
CA THR A 27 8.00 -16.55 16.09
C THR A 27 8.23 -15.42 15.10
N PRO A 28 7.20 -14.85 14.45
CA PRO A 28 7.40 -13.59 13.78
C PRO A 28 7.35 -12.55 14.91
N ALA A 29 8.47 -12.36 15.59
CA ALA A 29 8.75 -11.13 16.31
C ALA A 29 9.39 -10.16 15.31
N ALA A 30 8.71 -9.91 14.21
CA ALA A 30 8.97 -8.79 13.31
C ALA A 30 7.91 -7.75 13.63
N ALA A 31 8.31 -6.50 13.85
CA ALA A 31 7.38 -5.40 14.05
C ALA A 31 6.30 -5.46 12.96
N SER A 32 5.06 -5.77 13.33
CA SER A 32 3.93 -5.65 12.42
C SER A 32 3.80 -4.17 12.12
N HIS A 33 4.20 -3.77 10.92
CA HIS A 33 3.89 -2.45 10.41
C HIS A 33 2.37 -2.34 10.37
N ASP A 34 1.79 -1.65 11.34
CA ASP A 34 0.34 -1.47 11.38
C ASP A 34 -0.02 -0.41 10.34
N ASP A 35 -0.29 -0.90 9.12
CA ASP A 35 -0.76 -0.09 7.98
C ASP A 35 -1.94 0.82 8.37
N CYS A 36 -2.71 0.46 9.40
CA CYS A 36 -3.82 1.28 9.90
C CYS A 36 -3.38 2.53 10.66
N THR A 37 -2.09 2.69 10.92
CA THR A 37 -1.49 3.87 11.55
C THR A 37 -0.38 4.49 10.71
N ASP A 38 -0.07 3.93 9.54
CA ASP A 38 0.98 4.46 8.66
C ASP A 38 0.50 5.69 7.87
N THR A 39 0.74 6.85 8.46
CA THR A 39 0.46 8.16 7.83
C THR A 39 1.35 8.44 6.62
N THR A 40 2.54 7.83 6.53
CA THR A 40 3.44 8.01 5.39
C THR A 40 2.86 7.30 4.17
N MET A 41 2.46 6.03 4.32
CA MET A 41 1.80 5.31 3.23
C MET A 41 0.43 5.88 2.88
N ALA A 42 -0.35 6.36 3.87
CA ALA A 42 -1.59 7.08 3.57
C ALA A 42 -1.33 8.32 2.70
N PHE A 43 -0.30 9.12 3.02
CA PHE A 43 0.08 10.25 2.18
C PHE A 43 0.48 9.82 0.77
N VAL A 44 1.34 8.81 0.62
CA VAL A 44 1.77 8.28 -0.69
C VAL A 44 0.59 7.80 -1.53
N MET A 45 -0.34 7.07 -0.92
CA MET A 45 -1.54 6.56 -1.60
C MET A 45 -2.47 7.70 -2.01
N SER A 46 -2.54 8.77 -1.22
CA SER A 46 -3.30 9.98 -1.59
C SER A 46 -2.84 10.54 -2.94
N LEU A 47 -1.52 10.54 -3.20
CA LEU A 47 -0.94 11.11 -4.43
C LEU A 47 -1.50 10.42 -5.67
N LYS A 48 -1.60 9.08 -5.62
CA LYS A 48 -2.17 8.29 -6.71
C LYS A 48 -3.61 8.70 -7.00
N PHE A 49 -4.45 8.76 -5.96
CA PHE A 49 -5.86 9.11 -6.11
C PHE A 49 -6.09 10.55 -6.59
N VAL A 50 -5.27 11.51 -6.16
CA VAL A 50 -5.33 12.89 -6.70
C VAL A 50 -4.90 12.89 -8.15
N LYS A 51 -3.76 12.27 -8.47
CA LYS A 51 -3.17 12.27 -9.81
C LYS A 51 -4.15 11.76 -10.86
N ASP A 52 -4.88 10.69 -10.56
CA ASP A 52 -5.87 10.09 -11.47
C ASP A 52 -7.09 11.00 -11.76
N ARG A 53 -7.29 12.08 -10.99
CA ARG A 53 -8.39 13.05 -11.16
C ARG A 53 -7.96 14.35 -11.86
N LEU A 54 -6.67 14.57 -12.09
CA LEU A 54 -6.17 15.81 -12.71
C LEU A 54 -6.43 15.85 -14.21
N LYS A 55 -6.52 17.06 -14.78
CA LYS A 55 -6.69 17.27 -16.22
C LYS A 55 -5.46 16.86 -17.02
N ALA A 56 -4.27 17.10 -16.47
CA ALA A 56 -2.99 16.69 -17.03
C ALA A 56 -2.17 15.90 -15.99
N PRO A 57 -2.51 14.61 -15.72
CA PRO A 57 -1.84 13.82 -14.67
C PRO A 57 -0.33 13.72 -14.82
N ALA A 58 0.18 13.76 -16.07
CA ALA A 58 1.60 13.68 -16.37
C ALA A 58 2.40 14.91 -15.92
N THR A 59 1.74 16.06 -15.70
CA THR A 59 2.40 17.31 -15.28
C THR A 59 2.33 17.50 -13.75
N ALA A 60 1.74 16.56 -13.02
CA ALA A 60 1.50 16.70 -11.59
C ALA A 60 2.80 16.65 -10.79
N SER A 61 3.01 17.66 -9.95
CA SER A 61 4.11 17.76 -8.98
C SER A 61 3.54 17.88 -7.57
N PHE A 62 3.94 16.96 -6.69
CA PHE A 62 3.46 16.88 -5.32
C PHE A 62 4.54 17.29 -4.32
N PRO A 63 4.17 17.89 -3.17
CA PRO A 63 5.12 18.25 -2.13
C PRO A 63 5.65 17.02 -1.37
N TRP A 64 6.75 17.23 -0.66
CA TRP A 64 7.15 16.30 0.40
C TRP A 64 6.16 16.35 1.57
N SER A 65 5.99 15.22 2.26
CA SER A 65 5.07 15.10 3.41
C SER A 65 5.42 16.02 4.58
N SER A 66 6.67 16.47 4.67
CA SER A 66 7.18 17.33 5.75
C SER A 66 7.05 18.83 5.46
N LEU A 67 6.54 19.23 4.30
CA LEU A 67 6.42 20.65 3.94
C LEU A 67 5.17 21.29 4.55
N ASP A 68 5.25 22.60 4.76
CA ASP A 68 4.12 23.40 5.20
C ASP A 68 2.92 23.25 4.25
N GLY A 69 1.73 23.20 4.84
CA GLY A 69 0.48 22.96 4.11
C GLY A 69 0.23 21.49 3.77
N VAL A 70 1.07 20.57 4.24
CA VAL A 70 0.86 19.12 4.16
C VAL A 70 0.57 18.55 5.55
N SER A 71 -0.49 17.76 5.67
CA SER A 71 -0.84 17.05 6.90
C SER A 71 -1.51 15.72 6.57
N THR A 72 -1.17 14.68 7.33
CA THR A 72 -1.86 13.40 7.31
C THR A 72 -2.16 12.99 8.74
N THR A 73 -3.43 12.77 9.07
CA THR A 73 -3.87 12.41 10.42
C THR A 73 -4.68 11.13 10.38
N VAL A 74 -4.57 10.33 11.44
CA VAL A 74 -5.46 9.18 11.67
C VAL A 74 -6.80 9.73 12.18
N SER A 75 -7.90 9.43 11.50
CA SER A 75 -9.25 9.90 11.81
C SER A 75 -10.17 8.80 12.36
N GLY A 76 -9.70 7.56 12.40
CA GLY A 76 -10.40 6.39 12.93
C GLY A 76 -9.62 5.10 12.68
N TYR A 77 -10.22 3.94 12.97
CA TYR A 77 -9.57 2.65 12.71
C TYR A 77 -9.32 2.46 11.20
N CYS A 78 -8.04 2.37 10.83
CA CYS A 78 -7.54 2.30 9.45
C CYS A 78 -8.06 3.43 8.55
N GLN A 79 -8.35 4.59 9.13
CA GLN A 79 -8.90 5.75 8.43
C GLN A 79 -7.99 6.96 8.61
N PHE A 80 -7.77 7.68 7.51
CA PHE A 80 -6.85 8.80 7.45
C PHE A 80 -7.50 9.99 6.76
N ARG A 81 -7.12 11.19 7.20
CA ARG A 81 -7.41 12.44 6.49
C ARG A 81 -6.09 13.04 6.02
N VAL A 82 -6.03 13.33 4.72
CA VAL A 82 -4.88 13.99 4.09
C VAL A 82 -5.30 15.37 3.61
N ASN A 83 -4.51 16.40 3.93
CA ASN A 83 -4.60 17.72 3.32
C ASN A 83 -3.22 18.08 2.75
N ALA A 84 -3.16 18.44 1.47
CA ALA A 84 -1.93 18.85 0.81
C ALA A 84 -2.24 19.69 -0.44
N TYR A 85 -1.27 19.83 -1.35
CA TYR A 85 -1.44 20.54 -2.61
C TYR A 85 -0.78 19.78 -3.75
N VAL A 86 -1.13 20.15 -4.99
CA VAL A 86 -0.51 19.65 -6.22
C VAL A 86 -0.37 20.80 -7.20
N ASP A 87 0.80 20.90 -7.83
CA ASP A 87 1.01 21.79 -8.96
C ASP A 87 0.77 20.98 -10.25
N SER A 88 -0.14 21.43 -11.12
CA SER A 88 -0.43 20.76 -12.39
C SER A 88 -1.02 21.70 -13.44
N GLU A 89 -0.94 21.30 -14.71
CA GLU A 89 -1.55 22.06 -15.80
C GLU A 89 -3.07 21.87 -15.85
N ASN A 90 -3.78 22.96 -16.08
CA ASN A 90 -5.20 22.96 -16.41
C ASN A 90 -5.43 22.77 -17.93
N SER A 91 -6.69 22.79 -18.37
CA SER A 91 -7.05 22.60 -19.79
C SER A 91 -6.57 23.70 -20.74
N PHE A 92 -6.00 24.80 -20.23
CA PHE A 92 -5.39 25.88 -21.01
C PHE A 92 -3.86 25.82 -21.00
N GLY A 93 -3.25 24.80 -20.39
CA GLY A 93 -1.80 24.65 -20.29
C GLY A 93 -1.15 25.57 -19.24
N ALA A 94 -1.94 26.22 -18.38
CA ALA A 94 -1.39 26.99 -17.28
C ALA A 94 -1.09 26.08 -16.08
N ASN A 95 0.13 26.14 -15.55
CA ASN A 95 0.52 25.42 -14.34
C ASN A 95 0.02 26.17 -13.10
N LEU A 96 -0.84 25.53 -12.31
CA LEU A 96 -1.49 26.12 -11.14
C LEU A 96 -1.33 25.19 -9.92
N ARG A 97 -1.26 25.81 -8.74
CA ARG A 97 -1.34 25.11 -7.45
C ARG A 97 -2.79 24.92 -7.05
N SER A 98 -3.18 23.67 -6.84
CA SER A 98 -4.49 23.30 -6.27
C SER A 98 -4.30 22.64 -4.92
N HIS A 99 -5.09 23.07 -3.94
CA HIS A 99 -5.14 22.40 -2.64
C HIS A 99 -6.09 21.21 -2.70
N TYR A 100 -5.80 20.15 -1.97
CA TYR A 100 -6.69 19.00 -1.91
C TYR A 100 -6.85 18.48 -0.48
N SER A 101 -8.03 17.91 -0.24
CA SER A 101 -8.34 17.14 0.96
C SER A 101 -8.98 15.81 0.56
N MET A 102 -8.67 14.74 1.27
CA MET A 102 -9.35 13.47 1.09
C MET A 102 -9.39 12.62 2.36
N ASP A 103 -10.37 11.71 2.40
CA ASP A 103 -10.38 10.59 3.33
C ASP A 103 -9.82 9.34 2.65
N LEU A 104 -8.98 8.61 3.38
CA LEU A 104 -8.46 7.31 2.99
C LEU A 104 -8.87 6.26 4.00
N ARG A 105 -9.10 5.05 3.50
CA ARG A 105 -9.29 3.87 4.33
C ARG A 105 -8.40 2.74 3.81
N TYR A 106 -7.62 2.15 4.70
CA TYR A 106 -6.95 0.88 4.41
C TYR A 106 -7.85 -0.28 4.86
N ASN A 107 -8.01 -1.28 4.00
CA ASN A 107 -8.74 -2.50 4.32
C ASN A 107 -7.75 -3.65 4.44
N GLN A 108 -7.57 -4.16 5.66
CA GLN A 108 -6.65 -5.26 5.94
C GLN A 108 -7.10 -6.59 5.32
N ALA A 109 -8.39 -6.76 5.00
CA ALA A 109 -8.91 -8.02 4.48
C ALA A 109 -8.49 -8.29 3.03
N ASP A 110 -8.32 -7.23 2.23
CA ASP A 110 -7.93 -7.30 0.83
C ASP A 110 -6.64 -6.53 0.52
N GLU A 111 -6.01 -5.94 1.54
CA GLU A 111 -4.78 -5.16 1.45
C GLU A 111 -4.90 -3.97 0.48
N MET A 112 -6.11 -3.40 0.37
CA MET A 112 -6.38 -2.28 -0.55
C MET A 112 -6.65 -0.96 0.17
N TRP A 113 -6.29 0.12 -0.54
CA TRP A 113 -6.62 1.49 -0.17
C TRP A 113 -7.85 1.97 -0.92
N TYR A 114 -8.72 2.67 -0.20
CA TYR A 114 -9.92 3.30 -0.74
C TYR A 114 -9.91 4.78 -0.44
N ALA A 115 -10.28 5.59 -1.44
CA ALA A 115 -10.43 7.03 -1.28
C ALA A 115 -11.92 7.42 -1.23
N ALA A 116 -12.24 8.32 -0.31
CA ALA A 116 -13.55 8.95 -0.17
C ALA A 116 -13.37 10.48 -0.01
N ASN A 117 -14.43 11.24 -0.28
CA ASN A 117 -14.48 12.69 -0.09
C ASN A 117 -13.28 13.44 -0.70
N VAL A 118 -12.86 13.04 -1.91
CA VAL A 118 -11.73 13.66 -2.60
C VAL A 118 -12.16 15.02 -3.16
N VAL A 119 -11.60 16.09 -2.62
CA VAL A 119 -11.85 17.47 -3.04
C VAL A 119 -10.53 18.08 -3.50
N ILE A 120 -10.52 18.66 -4.71
CA ILE A 120 -9.40 19.41 -5.28
C ILE A 120 -9.94 20.81 -5.60
N GLN A 121 -9.26 21.85 -5.11
CA GLN A 121 -9.67 23.25 -5.17
C GLN A 121 -8.82 24.06 -6.13
#